data_AF-X0WM30-F1
#
_entry.id   AF-X0WM30-F1
#
_cell.length_a   1.000
_cell.length_b   1.000
_cell.length_c   1.000
_cell.angle_alpha   90.00
_cell.angle_beta   90.00
_cell.angle_gamma   90.00
#
_symmetry.space_group_name_H-M   'P 1'
#
loop_
_entity.id
_entity.type
_entity.pdbx_description
1 polymer ?
#
loop_
_entity_poly.entity_id
_entity_poly.type
_entity_poly.pdbx_seq_one_letter_code
_entity_poly.pdbx_strand_id
1 'polypeptide(L)' 'PGSEDFEEFPNDAALNAFDPSDRKFVAVALASGLNPPILNAVDTDWWDYHQPLQRNGIQIEFICPELMV' A
#
# COMPACT_ATOMS: atom_id res chain seq x y z
N PRO A 1 14.94 -11.93 15.59
CA PRO A 1 13.71 -11.18 15.26
C PRO A 1 14.00 -10.29 14.04
N GLY A 2 13.52 -10.68 12.86
CA GLY A 2 13.53 -9.80 11.70
C GLY A 2 12.51 -8.68 11.89
N SER A 3 12.72 -7.52 11.28
CA SER A 3 11.65 -6.53 11.16
C SER A 3 10.46 -7.18 10.45
N GLU A 4 9.25 -6.91 10.90
CA GLU A 4 8.02 -7.28 10.17
C GLU A 4 7.79 -6.36 8.94
N ASP A 5 8.87 -5.77 8.41
CA ASP A 5 8.81 -4.72 7.41
C ASP A 5 9.89 -4.91 6.33
N PHE A 6 9.70 -4.25 5.19
CA PHE A 6 10.51 -4.37 3.99
C PHE A 6 11.37 -3.11 3.80
N GLU A 7 12.61 -3.26 3.32
CA GLU A 7 13.49 -2.12 3.05
C GLU A 7 12.89 -1.17 2.00
N GLU A 8 12.08 -1.72 1.09
CA GLU A 8 11.41 -0.99 0.03
C GLU A 8 10.08 -0.34 0.47
N PHE A 9 9.56 -0.66 1.66
CA PHE A 9 8.36 -0.01 2.17
C PHE A 9 8.67 1.45 2.53
N PRO A 10 7.80 2.43 2.20
CA PRO A 10 8.10 3.83 2.44
C PRO A 10 8.25 4.14 3.93
N ASN A 11 9.33 4.87 4.26
CA ASN A 11 9.51 5.46 5.59
C ASN A 11 8.66 6.74 5.73
N ASP A 12 7.34 6.57 5.82
CA ASP A 12 6.36 7.63 6.02
C ASP A 12 5.58 7.39 7.32
N ALA A 13 5.61 8.37 8.23
CA ALA A 13 4.91 8.26 9.52
C ALA A 13 3.39 8.10 9.37
N ALA A 14 2.81 8.58 8.25
CA ALA A 14 1.40 8.40 7.94
C ALA A 14 1.05 6.94 7.57
N LEU A 15 2.03 6.08 7.31
CA LEU A 15 1.86 4.65 7.01
C LEU A 15 2.22 3.74 8.19
N ASN A 16 2.56 4.30 9.36
CA ASN A 16 2.95 3.50 10.54
C ASN A 16 1.86 2.51 10.97
N ALA A 17 0.59 2.86 10.75
CA ALA A 17 -0.58 2.06 11.11
C ALA A 17 -1.24 1.34 9.91
N PHE A 18 -0.65 1.41 8.71
CA PHE A 18 -1.04 0.57 7.58
C PHE A 18 -0.67 -0.89 7.87
N ASP A 19 -1.56 -1.82 7.53
CA ASP A 19 -1.47 -3.24 7.90
C ASP A 19 -0.09 -3.81 7.51
N PRO A 20 0.72 -4.30 8.47
CA PRO A 20 2.03 -4.88 8.20
C PRO A 20 2.00 -6.02 7.18
N SER A 21 0.92 -6.80 7.14
CA SER A 21 0.76 -7.92 6.21
C SER A 21 0.59 -7.46 4.76
N ASP A 22 0.11 -6.24 4.52
CA ASP A 22 -0.10 -5.65 3.20
C ASP A 22 1.11 -4.89 2.65
N ARG A 23 2.08 -4.55 3.51
CA ARG A 23 3.34 -3.90 3.12
C ARG A 23 4.11 -4.67 2.05
N LYS A 24 3.92 -5.99 1.97
CA LYS A 24 4.51 -6.86 0.94
C LYS A 24 4.10 -6.44 -0.48
N PHE A 25 2.86 -6.00 -0.69
CA PHE A 25 2.38 -5.59 -2.01
C PHE A 25 2.99 -4.25 -2.43
N VAL A 26 3.08 -3.31 -1.48
CA VAL A 26 3.75 -2.01 -1.65
C VAL A 26 5.23 -2.20 -1.98
N ALA A 27 5.93 -3.02 -1.20
CA ALA A 27 7.34 -3.32 -1.41
C ALA A 27 7.59 -3.97 -2.78
N VAL A 28 6.78 -4.96 -3.17
CA VAL A 28 6.90 -5.61 -4.49
C VAL A 28 6.64 -4.62 -5.62
N ALA A 29 5.62 -3.75 -5.51
CA ALA A 29 5.32 -2.77 -6.54
C ALA A 29 6.52 -1.83 -6.77
N LEU A 30 7.09 -1.28 -5.70
CA LEU A 30 8.26 -0.40 -5.75
C LEU A 30 9.52 -1.13 -6.24
N ALA A 31 9.80 -2.33 -5.73
CA ALA A 31 10.99 -3.10 -6.07
C ALA A 31 10.99 -3.65 -7.50
N SER A 32 9.81 -3.87 -8.08
CA SER A 32 9.67 -4.52 -9.40
C SER A 32 10.31 -3.74 -10.56
N GLY A 33 10.53 -2.44 -10.41
CA GLY A 33 10.93 -1.53 -11.49
C GLY A 33 9.83 -1.26 -12.53
N LEU A 34 8.70 -1.98 -12.47
CA LEU A 34 7.53 -1.79 -13.33
C LEU A 34 6.46 -0.92 -12.66
N ASN A 35 6.48 -0.84 -11.33
CA ASN A 35 5.48 -0.14 -10.50
C ASN A 35 4.03 -0.45 -10.92
N PRO A 36 3.63 -1.74 -10.94
CA PRO A 36 2.27 -2.12 -11.33
C PRO A 36 1.24 -1.54 -10.36
N PRO A 37 0.01 -1.23 -10.83
CA PRO A 37 -1.08 -0.87 -9.95
C PRO A 37 -1.43 -2.03 -9.02
N ILE A 38 -1.63 -1.71 -7.74
CA ILE A 38 -2.19 -2.63 -6.76
C ILE A 38 -3.71 -2.52 -6.86
N LEU A 39 -4.36 -3.65 -7.16
CA LEU A 39 -5.81 -3.71 -7.25
C LEU A 39 -6.40 -4.00 -5.88
N ASN A 40 -7.15 -3.06 -5.32
CA ASN A 40 -7.91 -3.29 -4.10
C ASN A 40 -9.40 -3.49 -4.43
N ALA A 41 -9.99 -4.53 -3.87
CA ALA A 41 -11.43 -4.79 -4.02
C ALA A 41 -12.24 -4.08 -2.94
N VAL A 42 -12.13 -4.56 -1.69
CA VAL A 42 -12.98 -4.13 -0.55
C VAL A 42 -12.19 -3.98 0.75
N ASP A 43 -10.85 -4.03 0.70
CA ASP A 43 -10.05 -3.83 1.89
C ASP A 43 -10.00 -2.35 2.24
N THR A 44 -10.60 -1.98 3.38
CA THR A 44 -10.75 -0.59 3.80
C THR A 44 -9.43 0.04 4.19
N ASP A 45 -8.43 -0.73 4.60
CA ASP A 45 -7.13 -0.17 5.00
C ASP A 45 -6.45 0.53 3.82
N TRP A 46 -6.52 -0.06 2.63
CA TRP A 46 -6.03 0.57 1.40
C TRP A 46 -6.77 1.87 1.06
N TRP A 47 -8.04 1.98 1.42
CA TRP A 47 -8.81 3.22 1.25
C TRP A 47 -8.39 4.28 2.26
N ASP A 48 -8.24 3.92 3.54
CA ASP A 48 -7.84 4.87 4.59
C ASP A 48 -6.43 5.45 4.35
N TYR A 49 -5.53 4.65 3.77
CA TYR A 49 -4.14 5.03 3.52
C TYR A 49 -3.82 5.35 2.04
N HIS A 50 -4.81 5.48 1.15
CA HIS A 50 -4.54 5.70 -0.28
C HIS A 50 -3.70 6.96 -0.56
N GLN A 51 -3.95 8.07 0.15
CA GLN A 51 -3.22 9.32 -0.06
C GLN A 51 -1.74 9.25 0.30
N PRO A 52 -1.34 8.79 1.50
CA PRO A 52 0.08 8.58 1.79
C PRO A 52 0.71 7.53 0.88
N LEU A 53 0.03 6.44 0.52
CA LEU A 53 0.55 5.46 -0.43
C LEU A 53 0.83 6.08 -1.81
N GLN A 54 -0.12 6.84 -2.37
CA GLN A 54 0.04 7.53 -3.66
C GLN A 54 1.17 8.58 -3.65
N ARG A 55 1.33 9.33 -2.55
CA ARG A 55 2.43 10.29 -2.40
C ARG A 55 3.81 9.61 -2.37
N ASN A 56 3.87 8.35 -1.95
CA ASN A 56 5.08 7.53 -1.98
C ASN A 56 5.23 6.71 -3.28
N GLY A 57 4.47 7.04 -4.33
CA GLY A 57 4.64 6.48 -5.67
C GLY A 57 3.85 5.20 -5.95
N ILE A 58 3.01 4.76 -5.01
CA ILE A 58 2.15 3.59 -5.21
C ILE A 58 0.94 3.92 -6.07
N GLN A 59 0.68 3.09 -7.07
CA GLN A 59 -0.54 3.15 -7.85
C GLN A 59 -1.57 2.17 -7.26
N ILE A 60 -2.77 2.66 -6.97
CA ILE A 60 -3.87 1.86 -6.43
C ILE A 60 -5.08 2.05 -7.32
N GLU A 61 -5.67 0.94 -7.76
CA GLU A 61 -6.96 0.93 -8.45
C GLU A 61 -7.99 0.24 -7.57
N PHE A 62 -9.05 0.96 -7.23
CA PHE A 62 -10.19 0.41 -6.48
C PHE A 62 -11.19 -0.19 -7.47
N ILE A 63 -11.45 -1.49 -7.34
CA ILE A 63 -12.40 -2.20 -8.22
C ILE A 63 -13.85 -1.92 -7.79
N CYS A 64 -14.11 -1.78 -6.48
CA CYS A 64 -15.44 -1.50 -5.92
C CYS A 64 -15.43 -0.26 -5.02
N PRO A 65 -15.08 0.94 -5.53
CA PRO A 65 -14.96 2.15 -4.72
C PRO A 65 -16.26 2.55 -4.01
N GLU A 66 -17.42 2.16 -4.54
CA GLU A 66 -18.74 2.39 -3.94
C GLU A 66 -18.96 1.67 -2.60
N LEU A 67 -18.14 0.67 -2.28
CA LEU A 67 -18.17 -0.06 -1.01
C LEU A 67 -17.22 0.52 0.04
N MET A 68 -16.43 1.52 -0.33
CA MET A 68 -15.52 2.23 0.57
C MET A 68 -16.26 3.43 1.17
N VAL A 69 -16.45 3.42 2.49
CA VAL A 69 -17.16 4.46 3.26
C VAL A 69 -16.28 5.05 4.34
#